data_AF-A0A932ZWW3-F1
#
_entry.id   AF-A0A932ZWW3-F1
#
_cell.length_a   1.000
_cell.length_b   1.000
_cell.length_c   1.000
_cell.angle_alpha   90.00
_cell.angle_beta   90.00
_cell.angle_gamma   90.00
#
_symmetry.space_group_name_H-M   'P 1'
#
loop_
_entity.id
_entity.type
_entity.pdbx_description
1 polymer ?
#
loop_
_entity_poly.entity_id
_entity_poly.type
_entity_poly.pdbx_seq_one_letter_code
_entity_poly.pdbx_strand_id
1 'polypeptide(L)'
;MIRRLQQLTLGLIAAMILGLALFTAWRLNTGWSFRFSPVAHGTILGEHHGVTVHAYGWGDSVRGEYGLEYECVELVNRYYVQVLGHRNLTKTGDADTYFWDAKAKMLQAFPNGG
;
A
#
# COMPACT_ATOMS: atom_id res chain seq x y z
N MET A 1 8.34 -26.09 -54.80
CA MET A 1 7.30 -25.78 -53.80
C MET A 1 7.87 -25.63 -52.38
N ILE A 2 8.66 -26.59 -51.89
CA ILE A 2 9.20 -26.63 -50.50
C ILE A 2 10.03 -25.38 -50.11
N ARG A 3 10.93 -24.89 -50.97
CA ARG A 3 11.77 -23.70 -50.67
C ARG A 3 10.96 -22.41 -50.47
N ARG A 4 9.87 -22.22 -51.22
CA ARG A 4 9.00 -21.04 -51.07
C ARG A 4 8.21 -21.09 -49.75
N LEU A 5 7.76 -22.28 -49.35
CA LEU A 5 7.09 -22.47 -48.06
C LEU A 5 8.05 -22.15 -46.90
N GLN A 6 9.30 -22.66 -46.95
CA GLN A 6 10.32 -22.37 -45.94
C GLN A 6 10.65 -20.87 -45.85
N GLN A 7 10.77 -20.17 -46.98
CA GLN A 7 11.01 -18.72 -46.99
C GLN A 7 9.86 -17.93 -46.37
N LEU A 8 8.61 -18.33 -46.62
CA LEU A 8 7.43 -17.72 -46.00
C LEU A 8 7.41 -17.96 -44.49
N THR A 9 7.69 -19.20 -44.04
CA THR A 9 7.74 -19.53 -42.61
C THR A 9 8.82 -18.74 -41.89
N LEU A 10 10.03 -18.64 -42.45
CA LEU A 10 11.12 -17.86 -41.88
C LEU A 10 10.79 -16.36 -41.83
N GLY A 11 10.15 -15.83 -42.88
CA GLY A 11 9.69 -14.45 -42.91
C GLY A 11 8.65 -14.14 -41.82
N LEU A 12 7.70 -15.05 -41.60
CA LEU A 12 6.69 -14.92 -40.54
C LEU A 12 7.31 -14.94 -39.13
N ILE A 13 8.26 -15.86 -38.89
CA ILE A 13 8.97 -15.94 -37.61
C ILE A 13 9.75 -14.65 -37.35
N ALA A 14 10.48 -14.15 -38.35
CA ALA A 14 11.24 -12.91 -38.22
C ALA A 14 10.34 -11.70 -37.93
N ALA A 15 9.18 -11.60 -38.61
CA ALA A 15 8.21 -10.55 -38.37
C ALA A 15 7.62 -10.62 -36.94
N MET A 16 7.33 -11.82 -36.44
CA MET A 16 6.86 -12.02 -35.06
C MET A 16 7.90 -11.60 -34.02
N ILE A 17 9.16 -12.00 -34.21
CA ILE A 17 10.25 -11.65 -33.27
C ILE A 17 10.44 -10.12 -33.25
N LEU A 18 10.45 -9.48 -34.43
CA LEU A 18 10.59 -8.04 -34.53
C LEU A 18 9.40 -7.31 -33.88
N GLY A 19 8.17 -7.78 -34.11
CA GLY A 19 6.98 -7.24 -33.46
C GLY A 19 7.03 -7.34 -31.93
N LEU A 20 7.46 -8.48 -31.40
CA LEU A 20 7.62 -8.66 -29.96
C LEU A 20 8.70 -7.72 -29.39
N ALA A 21 9.85 -7.60 -30.05
CA ALA A 21 10.92 -6.71 -29.63
C ALA A 21 10.44 -5.24 -29.59
N LEU A 22 9.76 -4.77 -30.64
CA LEU A 22 9.20 -3.42 -30.68
C LEU A 22 8.15 -3.19 -29.59
N PHE A 23 7.27 -4.15 -29.36
CA PHE A 23 6.28 -4.08 -28.26
C PHE A 23 6.95 -3.99 -26.90
N THR A 24 7.98 -4.81 -26.63
CA THR A 24 8.72 -4.77 -25.36
C THR A 24 9.47 -3.45 -25.17
N ALA A 25 10.14 -2.93 -26.20
CA ALA A 25 10.82 -1.64 -26.14
C ALA A 25 9.82 -0.50 -25.86
N TRP A 26 8.65 -0.51 -26.50
CA TRP A 26 7.58 0.44 -26.22
C TRP A 26 7.04 0.33 -24.78
N ARG A 27 6.83 -0.89 -24.27
CA ARG A 27 6.40 -1.12 -22.87
C ARG A 27 7.44 -0.67 -21.84
N LEU A 28 8.72 -0.90 -22.11
CA LEU A 28 9.80 -0.44 -21.23
C LEU A 28 9.93 1.09 -21.26
N ASN A 29 9.81 1.72 -22.43
CA ASN A 29 9.91 3.17 -22.59
C ASN A 29 8.70 3.94 -22.03
N THR A 30 7.50 3.34 -22.05
CA THR A 30 6.30 3.94 -21.45
C THR A 30 6.26 3.83 -19.92
N GLY A 31 7.19 3.07 -19.34
CA GLY A 31 7.29 2.86 -17.90
C GLY A 31 6.16 2.00 -17.33
N TRP A 32 6.44 1.40 -16.18
CA TRP A 32 5.43 0.73 -15.38
C TRP A 32 4.81 1.79 -14.46
N SER A 33 3.72 2.43 -14.90
CA SER A 33 2.95 3.28 -13.99
C SER A 33 1.90 2.43 -13.28
N PHE A 34 2.11 2.19 -11.98
CA PHE A 34 1.04 1.74 -11.11
C PHE A 34 0.08 2.91 -10.92
N ARG A 35 -1.06 2.85 -11.59
CA ARG A 35 -2.16 3.78 -11.33
C ARG A 35 -3.01 3.19 -10.22
N PHE A 36 -2.74 3.62 -8.99
CA PHE A 36 -3.66 3.37 -7.89
C PHE A 36 -4.86 4.31 -8.08
N SER A 37 -6.04 3.75 -8.31
CA SER A 37 -7.27 4.55 -8.27
C SER A 37 -7.42 5.06 -6.84
N PRO A 38 -7.60 6.39 -6.63
CA PRO A 38 -7.78 6.91 -5.28
C PRO A 38 -9.03 6.27 -4.69
N VAL A 39 -8.84 5.51 -3.61
CA VAL A 39 -9.94 4.88 -2.90
C VAL A 39 -10.66 5.97 -2.11
N ALA A 40 -11.99 5.93 -2.06
CA ALA A 40 -12.75 6.94 -1.31
C ALA A 40 -12.39 6.88 0.19
N HIS A 41 -12.32 8.05 0.84
CA HIS A 41 -12.09 8.16 2.28
C HIS A 41 -13.07 7.25 3.06
N GLY A 42 -12.56 6.46 3.99
CA GLY A 42 -13.35 5.50 4.77
C GLY A 42 -13.67 4.17 4.09
N THR A 43 -13.25 3.96 2.84
CA THR A 43 -13.43 2.66 2.18
C THR A 43 -12.67 1.57 2.93
N ILE A 44 -13.31 0.42 3.18
CA ILE A 44 -12.66 -0.72 3.81
C ILE A 44 -11.60 -1.29 2.86
N LEU A 45 -10.35 -1.31 3.32
CA LEU A 45 -9.20 -1.90 2.60
C LEU A 45 -8.97 -3.36 3.01
N GLY A 46 -9.40 -3.75 4.21
CA GLY A 46 -9.27 -5.10 4.73
C GLY A 46 -9.48 -5.17 6.22
N GLU A 47 -9.05 -6.29 6.82
CA GLU A 47 -9.17 -6.56 8.25
C GLU A 47 -7.90 -7.25 8.77
N HIS A 48 -7.50 -6.93 10.00
CA HIS A 48 -6.40 -7.59 10.70
C HIS A 48 -6.79 -7.89 12.15
N HIS A 49 -6.86 -9.17 12.52
CA HIS A 49 -7.32 -9.63 13.85
C HIS A 49 -8.66 -9.01 14.30
N GLY A 50 -9.65 -8.90 13.40
CA GLY A 50 -10.94 -8.27 13.70
C GLY A 50 -10.94 -6.74 13.64
N VAL A 51 -9.81 -6.11 13.33
CA VAL A 51 -9.68 -4.65 13.21
C VAL A 51 -9.75 -4.24 11.75
N THR A 52 -10.82 -3.56 11.37
CA THR A 52 -11.01 -3.06 10.00
C THR A 52 -10.00 -1.95 9.67
N VAL A 53 -9.34 -2.07 8.52
CA VAL A 53 -8.46 -1.03 7.98
C VAL A 53 -9.23 -0.26 6.91
N HIS A 54 -9.24 1.06 7.02
CA HIS A 54 -9.94 1.94 6.10
C HIS A 54 -8.95 2.80 5.31
N ALA A 55 -9.36 3.22 4.12
CA ALA A 55 -8.60 4.12 3.29
C ALA A 55 -8.63 5.53 3.89
N TYR A 56 -7.45 6.06 4.16
CA TYR A 56 -7.29 7.49 4.35
C TYR A 56 -7.49 8.19 2.99
N GLY A 57 -8.35 9.20 2.97
CA GLY A 57 -8.53 10.08 1.83
C GLY A 57 -8.24 11.52 2.21
N TRP A 58 -7.77 12.30 1.23
CA TRP A 58 -7.51 13.74 1.36
C TRP A 58 -8.84 14.47 1.58
N GLY A 59 -9.15 14.78 2.85
CA GLY A 59 -10.40 15.43 3.26
C GLY A 59 -10.42 15.69 4.77
N ASP A 60 -11.50 16.29 5.24
CA ASP A 60 -11.67 16.60 6.65
C ASP A 60 -11.82 15.29 7.46
N SER A 61 -10.80 14.98 8.28
CA SER A 61 -10.85 13.85 9.20
C SER A 61 -11.59 14.28 10.46
N VAL A 62 -12.59 13.51 10.87
CA VAL A 62 -13.33 13.74 12.10
C VAL A 62 -12.58 13.07 13.25
N ARG A 63 -12.59 13.69 14.43
CA ARG A 63 -12.02 13.08 15.63
C ARG A 63 -13.00 12.07 16.21
N GLY A 64 -12.64 10.79 16.12
CA GLY A 64 -13.38 9.67 16.69
C GLY A 64 -12.84 9.22 18.06
N GLU A 65 -13.25 8.02 18.47
CA GLU A 65 -12.88 7.46 19.78
C GLU A 65 -11.38 7.18 19.90
N TYR A 66 -10.71 6.79 18.81
CA TYR A 66 -9.31 6.35 18.83
C TYR A 66 -8.33 7.34 18.20
N GLY A 67 -8.81 8.46 17.64
CA GLY A 67 -7.95 9.44 16.96
C GLY A 67 -8.69 10.18 15.87
N LEU A 68 -7.97 10.80 14.94
CA LEU A 68 -8.54 11.28 13.69
C LEU A 68 -8.85 10.09 12.79
N GLU A 69 -10.08 10.01 12.30
CA GLU A 69 -10.57 8.86 11.56
C GLU A 69 -9.63 8.46 10.42
N TYR A 70 -9.29 7.16 10.41
CA TYR A 70 -8.49 6.49 9.38
C TYR A 70 -7.04 6.97 9.25
N GLU A 71 -6.55 7.80 10.17
CA GLU A 71 -5.12 8.08 10.27
C GLU A 71 -4.35 6.90 10.89
N CYS A 72 -3.02 6.89 10.68
CA CYS A 72 -2.16 5.83 11.20
C CYS A 72 -2.22 5.70 12.73
N VAL A 73 -2.30 6.82 13.45
CA VAL A 73 -2.40 6.84 14.91
C VAL A 73 -3.74 6.27 15.39
N GLU A 74 -4.83 6.55 14.69
CA GLU A 74 -6.16 5.98 14.99
C GLU A 74 -6.16 4.47 14.87
N LEU A 75 -5.61 3.94 13.78
CA LEU A 75 -5.56 2.50 13.55
C LEU A 75 -4.75 1.78 14.64
N VAL A 76 -3.58 2.31 15.00
CA VAL A 76 -2.75 1.74 16.07
C VAL A 76 -3.47 1.78 17.42
N ASN A 77 -4.12 2.91 17.73
CA ASN A 77 -4.90 3.05 18.95
C ASN A 77 -6.04 2.03 19.04
N ARG A 78 -6.83 1.93 17.98
CA ARG A 78 -7.94 1.00 17.90
C ARG A 78 -7.46 -0.44 18.02
N TYR A 79 -6.36 -0.80 17.35
CA TYR A 79 -5.78 -2.13 17.45
C TYR A 79 -5.31 -2.46 18.88
N TYR A 80 -4.58 -1.54 19.53
CA TYR A 80 -4.11 -1.74 20.90
C TYR A 80 -5.26 -1.90 21.89
N VAL A 81 -6.34 -1.15 21.73
CA VAL A 81 -7.53 -1.28 22.58
C VAL A 81 -8.28 -2.59 22.31
N GLN A 82 -8.58 -2.89 21.04
CA GLN A 82 -9.45 -4.01 20.67
C GLN A 82 -8.74 -5.37 20.81
N VAL A 83 -7.46 -5.45 20.47
CA VAL A 83 -6.71 -6.72 20.39
C VAL A 83 -5.84 -6.94 21.62
N LEU A 84 -5.17 -5.89 22.11
CA LEU A 84 -4.22 -6.03 23.23
C LEU A 84 -4.84 -5.67 24.59
N GLY A 85 -6.07 -5.14 24.61
CA GLY A 85 -6.71 -4.64 25.83
C GLY A 85 -5.97 -3.47 26.46
N HIS A 86 -5.09 -2.79 25.71
CA HIS A 86 -4.31 -1.67 26.21
C HIS A 86 -5.23 -0.49 26.48
N ARG A 87 -5.02 0.18 27.61
CA ARG A 87 -5.77 1.38 28.00
C ARG A 87 -4.77 2.52 28.04
N ASN A 88 -5.23 3.74 27.75
CA ASN A 88 -4.45 4.98 27.89
C ASN A 88 -3.46 5.31 26.76
N LEU A 89 -3.94 5.25 25.52
CA LEU A 89 -3.28 5.99 24.45
C LEU A 89 -3.93 7.37 24.42
N THR A 90 -3.14 8.41 24.66
CA THR A 90 -3.59 9.79 24.49
C THR A 90 -4.09 9.87 23.06
N LYS A 91 -5.40 10.06 22.88
CA LYS A 91 -6.11 10.06 21.59
C LYS A 91 -5.70 11.25 20.69
N THR A 92 -4.51 11.80 20.94
CA THR A 92 -3.92 13.06 20.52
C THR A 92 -2.41 12.86 20.44
N GLY A 93 -1.76 13.56 19.51
CA GLY A 93 -0.33 13.52 19.29
C GLY A 93 0.04 12.87 17.96
N ASP A 94 1.29 13.03 17.59
CA ASP A 94 1.87 12.54 16.35
C ASP A 94 2.42 11.11 16.52
N ALA A 95 2.62 10.40 15.41
CA ALA A 95 3.07 9.00 15.42
C ALA A 95 4.45 8.82 16.09
N ASP A 96 5.31 9.83 16.03
CA ASP A 96 6.64 9.84 16.67
C ASP A 96 6.57 9.86 18.20
N THR A 97 5.50 10.42 18.79
CA THR A 97 5.30 10.42 20.25
C THR A 97 5.17 9.02 20.84
N TYR A 98 4.88 7.99 20.05
CA TYR A 98 4.90 6.60 20.50
C TYR A 98 6.30 6.11 20.85
N PHE A 99 7.32 6.68 20.20
CA PHE A 99 8.71 6.37 20.48
C PHE A 99 9.26 7.30 21.56
N TRP A 100 9.15 8.61 21.36
CA TRP A 100 9.76 9.61 22.26
C TRP A 100 9.05 9.70 23.62
N ASP A 101 7.73 9.52 23.66
CA ASP A 101 6.93 9.55 24.88
C ASP A 101 6.41 8.16 25.27
N ALA A 102 7.08 7.09 24.84
CA ALA A 102 6.66 5.71 25.05
C ALA A 102 6.26 5.44 26.51
N LYS A 103 7.11 5.87 27.46
CA LYS A 103 6.88 5.69 28.90
C LYS A 103 5.56 6.32 29.38
N ALA A 104 5.21 7.51 28.89
CA ALA A 104 3.97 8.18 29.25
C ALA A 104 2.73 7.42 28.75
N LYS A 105 2.90 6.61 27.70
CA LYS A 105 1.86 5.75 27.10
C LYS A 105 1.91 4.30 27.60
N MET A 106 2.72 4.03 28.64
CA MET A 106 2.99 2.67 29.16
C MET A 106 3.57 1.72 28.09
N LEU A 107 4.40 2.25 27.20
CA LEU A 107 5.13 1.51 26.19
C LEU A 107 6.63 1.52 26.51
N GLN A 108 7.35 0.56 25.94
CA GLN A 108 8.80 0.52 25.93
C GLN A 108 9.30 0.78 24.51
N ALA A 109 10.13 1.80 24.33
CA ALA A 109 10.76 2.12 23.06
C ALA A 109 12.06 1.33 22.89
N PHE A 110 12.29 0.82 21.68
CA PHE A 110 13.52 0.15 21.29
C PHE A 110 14.04 0.79 20.00
N PRO A 111 15.27 1.33 19.97
CA PRO A 111 15.82 1.95 18.77
C PRO A 111 16.04 0.91 17.67
N ASN A 112 15.96 1.35 16.41
CA ASN A 112 16.30 0.49 15.29
C ASN A 112 17.80 0.15 15.31
N GLY A 113 18.13 -1.14 15.33
CA GLY A 113 19.53 -1.62 15.29
C GLY A 113 20.15 -2.03 16.62
N GLY A 114 19.45 -1.85 17.76
CA GLY A 114 19.90 -2.28 19.09
C GLY A 114 20.72 -1.23 19.84
#